data_AF-A0A3Q8D4N9-F1
#
_entry.id   AF-A0A3Q8D4N9-F1
#
_cell.length_a   1.000
_cell.length_b   1.000
_cell.length_c   1.000
_cell.angle_alpha   90.00
_cell.angle_beta   90.00
_cell.angle_gamma   90.00
#
_symmetry.space_group_name_H-M   'P 1'
#
loop_
_entity.id
_entity.type
_entity.pdbx_description
1 polymer ?
#
loop_
_entity_poly.entity_id
_entity_poly.type
_entity_poly.pdbx_seq_one_letter_code
_entity_poly.pdbx_strand_id
1 'polypeptide(L)'
;MARVSISEAARLVKVSRPTIYKMINSGKLSYTSVVKHGKGIKVIDTSELIRVFGSLDGVIDDVKSDAESTGINSVGFHDLQHRIALLEAENDGLKGAVKARDEHIDSLRQAMQLLEHKHEPSSPPHSPWWKFWKKS
;
A
#
# COMPACT_ATOMS: atom_id res chain seq x y z
N MET A 1 22.02 5.87 -2.24
CA MET A 1 21.79 7.21 -2.79
C MET A 1 23.17 7.85 -3.04
N ALA A 2 23.25 9.11 -3.48
CA ALA A 2 24.54 9.72 -3.83
C ALA A 2 25.39 9.94 -2.55
N ARG A 3 26.70 9.66 -2.61
CA ARG A 3 27.61 9.85 -1.48
C ARG A 3 28.49 11.08 -1.72
N VAL A 4 28.49 11.99 -0.76
CA VAL A 4 29.20 13.26 -0.85
C VAL A 4 30.25 13.40 0.24
N SER A 5 31.31 14.16 -0.04
CA SER A 5 32.33 14.48 0.97
C SER A 5 31.76 15.38 2.06
N ILE A 6 32.43 15.48 3.22
CA ILE A 6 32.01 16.38 4.31
C ILE A 6 31.92 17.85 3.84
N SER A 7 32.87 18.30 3.03
CA SER A 7 32.86 19.67 2.51
C SER A 7 31.65 19.91 1.60
N GLU A 8 31.34 18.91 0.79
CA GLU A 8 30.23 18.97 -0.15
C GLU A 8 28.89 18.90 0.58
N ALA A 9 28.78 18.05 1.60
CA ALA A 9 27.62 18.01 2.49
C ALA A 9 27.35 19.38 3.14
N ALA A 10 28.40 20.02 3.68
CA ALA A 10 28.31 21.35 4.28
C ALA A 10 27.79 22.40 3.26
N ARG A 11 28.30 22.36 2.02
CA ARG A 11 27.86 23.20 0.91
C ARG A 11 26.39 22.95 0.54
N LEU A 12 26.01 21.67 0.44
CA LEU A 12 24.66 21.25 0.04
C LEU A 12 23.57 21.65 1.04
N VAL A 13 23.88 21.76 2.33
CA VAL A 13 22.90 22.13 3.37
C VAL A 13 23.13 23.52 3.96
N LYS A 14 24.00 24.33 3.33
CA LYS A 14 24.33 25.71 3.75
C LYS A 14 24.75 25.85 5.22
N VAL A 15 25.50 24.87 5.74
CA VAL A 15 26.07 24.94 7.10
C VAL A 15 27.58 24.86 7.07
N SER A 16 28.23 25.23 8.17
CA SER A 16 29.68 25.11 8.30
C SER A 16 30.13 23.64 8.44
N ARG A 17 31.35 23.33 7.99
CA ARG A 17 31.98 22.01 8.21
C ARG A 17 32.05 21.62 9.69
N PRO A 18 32.39 22.53 10.64
CA PRO A 18 32.30 22.25 12.08
C PRO A 18 30.90 21.81 12.53
N THR A 19 29.84 22.40 11.98
CA THR A 19 28.46 22.00 12.26
C THR A 19 28.20 20.55 11.86
N ILE A 20 28.63 20.16 10.65
CA ILE A 20 28.53 18.76 10.19
C ILE A 20 29.29 17.82 11.13
N TYR A 21 30.52 18.15 11.52
CA TYR A 21 31.29 17.33 12.46
C TYR A 21 30.64 17.23 13.84
N LYS A 22 30.09 18.33 14.36
CA LYS A 22 29.34 18.32 15.64
C LYS A 22 28.13 17.38 15.56
N MET A 23 27.43 17.35 14.43
CA MET A 23 26.27 16.48 14.21
C MET A 23 26.66 15.01 14.04
N ILE A 24 27.81 14.72 13.41
CA ILE A 24 28.38 13.38 13.37
C ILE A 24 28.75 12.90 14.78
N ASN A 25 29.48 13.74 15.53
CA ASN A 25 29.94 13.38 16.87
C ASN A 25 28.78 13.23 17.88
N SER A 26 27.66 13.91 17.66
CA SER A 26 26.44 13.74 18.46
C SER A 26 25.52 12.61 17.96
N GLY A 27 25.90 11.90 16.89
CA GLY A 27 25.11 10.80 16.33
C GLY A 27 23.89 11.23 15.51
N LYS A 28 23.69 12.52 15.25
CA LYS A 28 22.57 13.02 14.43
C LYS A 28 22.74 12.68 12.95
N LEU A 29 23.98 12.68 12.45
CA LEU A 29 24.33 12.34 11.07
C LEU A 29 25.20 11.09 11.04
N SER A 30 24.83 10.14 10.17
CA SER A 30 25.66 8.98 9.89
C SER A 30 26.65 9.28 8.76
N TYR A 31 27.81 8.62 8.79
CA TYR A 31 28.78 8.66 7.69
C TYR A 31 29.30 7.26 7.39
N THR A 32 29.82 7.08 6.19
CA THR A 32 30.56 5.88 5.78
C THR A 32 31.96 6.30 5.36
N SER A 33 32.92 5.38 5.34
CA SER A 33 34.25 5.64 4.79
C SER A 33 34.41 4.98 3.43
N VAL A 34 34.98 5.71 2.48
CA VAL A 34 35.37 5.17 1.16
C VAL A 34 36.86 5.38 0.95
N VAL A 35 37.52 4.45 0.27
CA VAL A 35 38.95 4.59 -0.06
C VAL A 35 39.09 5.38 -1.35
N LYS A 36 39.79 6.51 -1.30
CA LYS A 36 40.15 7.29 -2.48
C LYS A 36 41.64 7.62 -2.41
N HIS A 37 42.38 7.31 -3.47
CA HIS A 37 43.85 7.48 -3.52
C HIS A 37 44.58 6.83 -2.32
N GLY A 38 44.17 5.61 -1.93
CA GLY A 38 44.78 4.87 -0.82
C GLY A 38 44.50 5.41 0.59
N LYS A 39 43.65 6.45 0.73
CA LYS A 39 43.26 7.02 2.02
C LYS A 39 41.75 6.87 2.25
N GLY A 40 41.37 6.58 3.49
CA GLY A 40 39.97 6.55 3.90
C GLY A 40 39.40 7.98 4.01
N ILE A 41 38.32 8.24 3.29
CA ILE A 41 37.60 9.51 3.30
C ILE A 41 36.19 9.30 3.82
N LYS A 42 35.77 10.15 4.78
CA LYS A 42 34.40 10.15 5.28
C LYS A 42 33.46 10.76 4.24
N VAL A 43 32.41 10.02 3.92
CA VAL A 43 31.34 10.43 3.02
C VAL A 43 29.99 10.26 3.70
N ILE A 44 29.05 11.13 3.36
CA ILE A 44 27.69 11.13 3.87
C ILE A 44 26.77 10.83 2.69
N ASP A 45 25.77 9.98 2.89
CA ASP A 45 24.73 9.77 1.88
C ASP A 45 23.80 10.99 1.86
N THR A 46 23.40 11.47 0.67
CA THR A 46 22.44 12.56 0.53
C THR A 46 21.11 12.26 1.23
N SER A 47 20.75 10.99 1.44
CA SER A 47 19.60 10.58 2.23
C SER A 47 19.67 11.05 3.69
N GLU A 48 20.85 10.96 4.31
CA GLU A 48 21.07 11.39 5.69
C GLU A 48 20.98 12.90 5.82
N LEU A 49 21.44 13.63 4.80
CA LEU A 49 21.32 15.08 4.74
C LEU A 49 19.85 15.51 4.59
N ILE A 50 19.09 14.87 3.70
CA ILE A 50 17.65 15.14 3.55
C ILE A 50 16.89 14.78 4.83
N ARG A 51 17.21 13.65 5.47
CA ARG A 51 16.58 13.24 6.73
C ARG A 51 16.75 14.28 7.85
N VAL A 52 17.93 14.90 7.92
CA VAL A 52 18.30 15.80 9.03
C VAL A 52 17.95 17.26 8.73
N PHE A 53 18.08 17.70 7.49
CA PHE A 53 17.90 19.10 7.08
C PHE A 53 16.65 19.34 6.22
N GLY A 54 15.93 18.30 5.81
CA GLY A 54 14.70 18.38 5.02
C GLY A 54 14.94 18.53 3.52
N SER A 55 15.89 19.36 3.10
CA SER A 55 16.23 19.58 1.69
C SER A 55 17.72 19.89 1.49
N LEU A 56 18.21 19.75 0.25
CA LEU A 56 19.56 20.15 -0.15
C LEU A 56 19.46 21.50 -0.87
N ASP A 57 19.84 22.55 -0.17
CA ASP A 57 19.68 23.94 -0.61
C ASP A 57 20.90 24.46 -1.40
N GLY A 58 21.98 23.67 -1.51
CA GLY A 58 23.23 24.04 -2.20
C GLY A 58 23.25 23.76 -3.71
N VAL A 59 22.10 23.45 -4.32
CA VAL A 59 21.94 23.49 -5.78
C VAL A 59 21.19 24.77 -6.11
N ILE A 60 21.87 25.91 -5.99
CA ILE A 60 21.40 27.17 -6.57
C ILE A 60 22.49 27.62 -7.53
N ASP A 61 22.47 27.04 -8.73
CA ASP A 61 22.63 27.83 -9.94
C ASP A 61 21.20 28.08 -10.44
N ASP A 62 20.77 29.33 -10.30
CA ASP A 62 19.78 30.02 -11.11
C ASP A 62 18.52 29.24 -11.54
N VAL A 63 17.83 28.63 -10.57
CA VAL A 63 16.38 28.44 -10.73
C VAL A 63 15.75 29.37 -9.72
N LYS A 64 15.30 30.52 -10.23
CA LYS A 64 14.20 31.29 -9.66
C LYS A 64 13.31 30.36 -8.84
N SER A 65 12.95 30.79 -7.65
CA SER A 65 11.72 30.34 -7.02
C SER A 65 10.52 30.78 -7.89
N ASP A 66 10.42 30.22 -9.09
CA ASP A 66 9.19 30.21 -9.83
C ASP A 66 8.32 29.22 -9.06
N ALA A 67 7.30 29.77 -8.44
CA ALA A 67 6.12 29.09 -7.96
C ALA A 67 5.35 28.42 -9.13
N GLU A 68 6.07 27.78 -10.06
CA GLU A 68 5.57 27.06 -11.23
C GLU A 68 5.86 25.56 -11.16
N SER A 69 6.38 25.04 -10.03
CA SER A 69 6.39 23.59 -9.76
C SER A 69 5.00 23.01 -9.43
N THR A 70 3.92 23.74 -9.72
CA THR A 70 2.54 23.36 -9.41
C THR A 70 1.74 22.91 -10.64
N GLY A 71 2.21 23.15 -11.87
CA GLY A 71 1.45 22.78 -13.08
C GLY A 71 1.43 21.28 -13.37
N ILE A 72 2.61 20.66 -13.46
CA ILE A 72 2.74 19.26 -13.92
C ILE A 72 2.44 18.27 -12.79
N ASN A 73 2.82 18.59 -11.55
CA ASN A 73 2.52 17.75 -10.38
C ASN A 73 1.04 17.82 -9.97
N SER A 74 0.35 18.94 -10.18
CA SER A 74 -1.09 19.05 -9.86
C SER A 74 -1.94 18.18 -10.78
N VAL A 75 -1.68 18.20 -12.10
CA VAL A 75 -2.45 17.40 -13.05
C VAL A 75 -2.26 15.91 -12.78
N GLY A 76 -1.01 15.46 -12.61
CA GLY A 76 -0.73 14.06 -12.27
C GLY A 76 -1.31 13.64 -10.91
N PHE A 77 -1.34 14.55 -9.92
CA PHE A 77 -1.94 14.29 -8.62
C PHE A 77 -3.47 14.15 -8.71
N HIS A 78 -4.15 15.03 -9.45
CA HIS A 78 -5.60 14.95 -9.67
C HIS A 78 -5.97 13.69 -10.47
N ASP A 79 -5.19 13.32 -11.47
CA ASP A 79 -5.40 12.08 -12.24
C ASP A 79 -5.25 10.84 -11.36
N LEU A 80 -4.25 10.82 -10.47
CA LEU A 80 -4.06 9.74 -9.50
C LEU A 80 -5.21 9.69 -8.49
N GLN A 81 -5.66 10.84 -7.97
CA GLN A 81 -6.81 10.91 -7.05
C GLN A 81 -8.10 10.40 -7.72
N HIS A 82 -8.35 10.81 -8.96
CA HIS A 82 -9.51 10.34 -9.72
C HIS A 82 -9.42 8.84 -9.99
N ARG A 83 -8.23 8.32 -10.31
CA ARG A 83 -8.02 6.88 -10.50
C ARG A 83 -8.25 6.09 -9.21
N ILE A 84 -7.82 6.62 -8.06
CA ILE A 84 -8.06 6.00 -6.75
C ILE A 84 -9.57 5.93 -6.48
N ALA A 85 -10.30 7.05 -6.64
CA ALA A 85 -11.74 7.09 -6.41
C ALA A 85 -12.51 6.09 -7.29
N LEU A 86 -12.13 5.95 -8.57
CA LEU A 86 -12.72 4.96 -9.47
C LEU A 86 -12.44 3.52 -9.02
N LEU A 87 -11.19 3.22 -8.62
CA LEU A 87 -10.81 1.89 -8.14
C LEU A 87 -11.46 1.53 -6.81
N GLU A 88 -11.67 2.51 -5.92
CA GLU A 88 -12.39 2.32 -4.66
C GLU A 88 -13.86 2.00 -4.92
N ALA A 89 -14.53 2.77 -5.80
CA ALA A 89 -15.91 2.51 -6.18
C ALA A 89 -16.09 1.13 -6.85
N GLU A 90 -15.16 0.73 -7.71
CA GLU A 90 -15.16 -0.61 -8.32
C GLU A 90 -14.97 -1.71 -7.27
N ASN A 91 -14.02 -1.55 -6.34
CA ASN A 91 -13.80 -2.49 -5.26
C ASN A 91 -15.03 -2.65 -4.36
N ASP A 92 -15.70 -1.56 -4.02
CA ASP A 92 -16.90 -1.60 -3.20
C ASP A 92 -18.06 -2.28 -3.95
N GLY A 93 -18.20 -2.01 -5.26
CA GLY A 93 -19.15 -2.72 -6.12
C GLY A 93 -18.87 -4.22 -6.20
N LEU A 94 -17.61 -4.62 -6.40
CA LEU A 94 -17.19 -6.03 -6.45
C LEU A 94 -17.43 -6.74 -5.12
N LYS A 95 -17.08 -6.11 -3.99
CA LYS A 95 -17.37 -6.64 -2.65
C LYS A 95 -18.87 -6.85 -2.44
N GLY A 96 -19.70 -5.89 -2.86
CA GLY A 96 -21.15 -6.00 -2.80
C GLY A 96 -21.68 -7.19 -3.62
N ALA A 97 -21.17 -7.36 -4.84
CA ALA A 97 -21.57 -8.47 -5.71
C ALA A 97 -21.15 -9.84 -5.15
N VAL A 98 -19.96 -9.93 -4.56
CA VAL A 98 -19.49 -11.15 -3.87
C VAL A 98 -20.41 -11.46 -2.69
N LYS A 99 -20.70 -10.48 -1.84
CA LYS A 99 -21.61 -10.67 -0.70
C LYS A 99 -23.00 -11.14 -1.13
N ALA A 100 -23.58 -10.52 -2.16
CA ALA A 100 -24.88 -10.94 -2.68
C ALA A 100 -24.87 -12.37 -3.23
N ARG A 101 -23.74 -12.79 -3.84
CA ARG A 101 -23.57 -14.19 -4.27
C ARG A 101 -23.43 -15.14 -3.08
N ASP A 102 -22.69 -14.76 -2.05
CA ASP A 102 -22.55 -15.60 -0.84
C ASP A 102 -23.91 -15.78 -0.14
N GLU A 103 -24.69 -14.71 0.02
CA GLU A 103 -26.05 -14.76 0.55
C GLU A 103 -26.96 -15.66 -0.30
N HIS A 104 -26.85 -15.60 -1.64
CA HIS A 104 -27.59 -16.48 -2.54
C HIS A 104 -27.15 -17.95 -2.41
N ILE A 105 -25.84 -18.21 -2.29
CA ILE A 105 -25.31 -19.56 -2.06
C ILE A 105 -25.84 -20.12 -0.74
N ASP A 106 -25.87 -19.32 0.32
CA ASP A 106 -26.37 -19.76 1.63
C ASP A 106 -27.88 -20.04 1.60
N SER A 107 -28.65 -19.21 0.89
CA SER A 107 -30.08 -19.47 0.65
C SER A 107 -30.30 -20.79 -0.11
N LEU A 108 -29.52 -21.05 -1.15
CA LEU A 108 -29.57 -22.31 -1.90
C LEU A 108 -29.21 -23.52 -1.02
N ARG A 109 -28.16 -23.39 -0.20
CA ARG A 109 -27.76 -24.45 0.76
C ARG A 109 -28.89 -24.75 1.75
N GLN A 110 -29.55 -23.73 2.30
CA GLN A 110 -30.70 -23.91 3.19
C GLN A 110 -31.86 -24.63 2.48
N ALA A 111 -32.18 -24.23 1.24
CA ALA A 111 -33.22 -24.89 0.46
C ALA A 111 -32.91 -26.37 0.18
N MET A 112 -31.65 -26.69 -0.13
CA MET A 112 -31.19 -28.07 -0.31
C MET A 112 -31.35 -28.91 0.96
N GLN A 113 -30.93 -28.39 2.13
CA GLN A 113 -31.10 -29.09 3.41
C GLN A 113 -32.57 -29.40 3.71
N LEU A 114 -33.48 -28.44 3.49
CA LEU A 114 -34.93 -28.67 3.69
C LEU A 114 -35.48 -29.79 2.79
N LEU A 115 -34.92 -29.93 1.58
CA LEU A 115 -35.30 -30.99 0.65
C LEU A 115 -34.77 -32.36 1.10
N GLU A 116 -33.53 -32.42 1.57
CA GLU A 116 -32.93 -33.63 2.17
C GLU A 116 -33.71 -34.11 3.39
N HIS A 117 -34.16 -33.19 4.26
CA HIS A 117 -34.97 -33.53 5.44
C HIS A 117 -36.39 -33.99 5.10
N LYS A 118 -36.96 -33.61 3.94
CA LYS A 118 -38.27 -34.11 3.48
C LYS A 118 -38.19 -35.54 2.91
N HIS A 119 -36.99 -36.08 2.70
CA HIS A 119 -36.78 -37.38 2.07
C HIS A 119 -36.79 -38.59 3.02
N GLU A 120 -37.12 -38.42 4.30
CA GLU A 120 -37.49 -39.58 5.13
C GLU A 120 -38.93 -40.02 4.81
N PRO A 121 -39.15 -41.24 4.26
CA PRO A 121 -40.47 -41.84 4.32
C PRO A 121 -40.75 -42.28 5.76
N SER A 122 -41.06 -41.31 6.64
CA SER A 122 -41.62 -41.57 7.96
C SER A 122 -43.11 -41.88 7.83
N SER A 123 -43.45 -42.92 7.08
CA SER A 123 -44.79 -43.50 7.10
C SER A 123 -44.65 -45.01 7.23
N PRO A 124 -45.29 -45.65 8.24
CA PRO A 124 -45.37 -47.10 8.28
C PRO A 124 -46.00 -47.60 6.97
N PRO A 125 -45.77 -48.85 6.54
CA PRO A 125 -46.25 -49.34 5.26
C PRO A 125 -47.78 -49.34 5.24
N HIS A 126 -48.37 -48.23 4.80
CA HIS A 126 -49.80 -48.15 4.55
C HIS A 126 -50.08 -49.09 3.38
N SER A 127 -50.92 -50.10 3.63
CA SER A 127 -51.33 -51.04 2.61
C SER A 127 -51.79 -50.28 1.37
N PRO A 128 -51.28 -50.61 0.16
CA PRO A 128 -51.76 -50.01 -1.08
C PRO A 128 -53.28 -50.11 -1.13
N TRP A 129 -53.95 -49.00 -1.40
CA TRP A 129 -55.41 -48.90 -1.42
C TRP A 129 -56.08 -49.93 -2.35
N TRP A 130 -55.35 -50.37 -3.38
CA TRP A 130 -55.74 -51.46 -4.28
C TRP A 130 -55.88 -52.84 -3.61
N LYS A 131 -55.22 -53.09 -2.48
CA LYS A 131 -55.33 -54.37 -1.74
C LYS A 131 -56.69 -54.55 -1.05
N PHE A 132 -57.44 -53.47 -0.83
CA PHE A 132 -58.79 -53.52 -0.26
C PHE A 132 -59.77 -54.29 -1.17
N TRP A 133 -59.50 -54.31 -2.47
CA TRP A 133 -60.35 -54.95 -3.48
C TRP A 133 -60.05 -56.44 -3.69
N LYS A 134 -59.07 -57.02 -2.96
CA LYS A 134 -58.66 -58.43 -3.11
C LYS A 134 -59.18 -59.39 -2.04
N LYS A 135 -59.90 -58.91 -1.02
CA LYS A 135 -60.53 -59.80 -0.03
C LYS A 135 -62.02 -59.95 -0.37
N SER A 136 -62.33 -61.02 -1.10
CA SER A 136 -63.68 -61.56 -1.30
C SER A 136 -63.80 -62.91 -0.61
#